data_AF-A0A960FHC4-F1
#
_entry.id   AF-A0A960FHC4-F1
#
_cell.length_a   1.000
_cell.length_b   1.000
_cell.length_c   1.000
_cell.angle_alpha   90.00
_cell.angle_beta   90.00
_cell.angle_gamma   90.00
#
_symmetry.space_group_name_H-M   'P 1'
#
loop_
_entity.id
_entity.type
_entity.pdbx_description
1 polymer ?
#
loop_
_entity_poly.entity_id
_entity_poly.type
_entity_poly.pdbx_seq_one_letter_code
_entity_poly.pdbx_strand_id
1 'polypeptide(L)'
;MILPSNPLFAERFWSYVRRTDPASCWHWQGATDRQGYGWFTWAGPGRRREKLRAHRVALALTDPSSDQNHLCLHNCDVPGCCNPHHLRWGTASDNVRDRDRPERRGLLRTERLARLGLQPLPFGTSAGEFSMPTHSEFVTLDRHVLRVAHGSLLDNPLDPDPSAHVWVATIWPDRQQPSGWGRLLWDRHPSGRGWIIHPLTHLGDVIEFGADTSGAMDRWYGYVQDADEIRLSVVGPFVTPRDSLQDAVASLERWRRPIVSAR
;
A
#
# COMPACT_ATOMS: atom_id res chain seq x y z
N MET A 1 -32.32 9.22 -3.98
CA MET A 1 -33.09 7.97 -3.70
C MET A 1 -34.28 8.35 -2.82
N ILE A 2 -35.50 7.99 -3.20
CA ILE A 2 -36.69 8.32 -2.36
C ILE A 2 -36.98 7.10 -1.48
N LEU A 3 -36.87 7.27 -0.16
CA LEU A 3 -37.23 6.21 0.80
C LEU A 3 -38.71 6.31 1.17
N PRO A 4 -39.37 5.20 1.51
CA PRO A 4 -40.74 5.24 2.04
C PRO A 4 -40.76 6.02 3.35
N SER A 5 -41.70 6.94 3.50
CA SER A 5 -41.95 7.70 4.75
C SER A 5 -42.58 6.86 5.87
N ASN A 6 -42.70 5.54 5.68
CA ASN A 6 -43.27 4.63 6.67
C ASN A 6 -42.26 4.40 7.82
N PRO A 7 -42.62 4.68 9.08
CA PRO A 7 -41.71 4.52 10.23
C PRO A 7 -41.22 3.07 10.42
N LEU A 8 -42.04 2.07 10.05
CA LEU A 8 -41.65 0.66 10.11
C LEU A 8 -40.53 0.32 9.12
N PHE A 9 -40.33 1.12 8.06
CA PHE A 9 -39.24 0.93 7.11
C PHE A 9 -37.89 1.12 7.81
N ALA A 10 -37.71 2.25 8.49
CA ALA A 10 -36.47 2.59 9.17
C ALA A 10 -36.21 1.66 10.36
N GLU A 11 -37.23 1.38 11.16
CA GLU A 11 -37.13 0.47 12.30
C GLU A 11 -36.71 -0.95 11.86
N ARG A 12 -37.38 -1.48 10.83
CA ARG A 12 -37.02 -2.79 10.27
C ARG A 12 -35.64 -2.76 9.65
N PHE A 13 -35.23 -1.68 8.98
CA PHE A 13 -33.88 -1.58 8.44
C PHE A 13 -32.83 -1.66 9.55
N TRP A 14 -32.98 -0.84 10.60
CA TRP A 14 -32.01 -0.78 11.70
C TRP A 14 -31.96 -2.06 12.54
N SER A 15 -33.02 -2.89 12.54
CA SER A 15 -32.97 -4.19 13.21
C SER A 15 -32.03 -5.20 12.53
N TYR A 16 -31.69 -4.99 11.26
CA TYR A 16 -30.67 -5.78 10.55
C TYR A 16 -29.26 -5.19 10.65
N VAL A 17 -29.07 -4.07 11.35
CA VAL A 17 -27.76 -3.43 11.48
C VAL A 17 -27.25 -3.61 12.89
N ARG A 18 -26.11 -4.28 13.05
CA ARG A 18 -25.41 -4.33 14.33
C ARG A 18 -24.72 -2.99 14.56
N ARG A 19 -25.37 -2.13 15.34
CA ARG A 19 -24.84 -0.80 15.71
C ARG A 19 -23.93 -0.92 16.93
N THR A 20 -22.80 -0.24 16.86
CA THR A 20 -21.79 -0.15 17.92
C THR A 20 -21.48 1.32 18.19
N ASP A 21 -20.26 1.68 18.57
CA ASP A 21 -19.85 3.08 18.67
C ASP A 21 -19.84 3.79 17.28
N PRO A 22 -19.93 5.13 17.24
CA PRO A 22 -20.00 5.88 15.98
C PRO A 22 -18.72 5.86 15.13
N ALA A 23 -17.56 5.52 15.70
CA ALA A 23 -16.29 5.42 14.99
C ALA A 23 -16.05 4.02 14.39
N SER A 24 -16.82 3.02 14.83
CA SER A 24 -16.75 1.65 14.33
C SER A 24 -17.71 1.37 13.18
N CYS A 25 -17.41 0.32 12.41
CA CYS A 25 -18.30 -0.15 11.36
C CYS A 25 -19.58 -0.78 11.93
N TRP A 26 -20.73 -0.35 11.43
CA TRP A 26 -22.01 -0.97 11.76
C TRP A 26 -22.35 -2.05 10.73
N HIS A 27 -22.19 -3.30 11.12
CA HIS A 27 -22.27 -4.42 10.17
C HIS A 27 -23.70 -4.84 9.86
N TRP A 28 -24.02 -4.92 8.57
CA TRP A 28 -25.24 -5.54 8.06
C TRP A 28 -25.33 -7.03 8.43
N GLN A 29 -26.48 -7.45 8.97
CA GLN A 29 -26.75 -8.83 9.40
C GLN A 29 -27.69 -9.58 8.44
N GLY A 30 -28.18 -8.91 7.39
CA GLY A 30 -29.05 -9.52 6.39
C GLY A 30 -28.29 -10.12 5.20
N ALA A 31 -29.01 -10.43 4.12
CA ALA A 31 -28.40 -10.99 2.91
C ALA A 31 -27.37 -10.05 2.28
N THR A 32 -26.26 -10.60 1.82
CA THR A 32 -25.17 -9.90 1.12
C THR A 32 -24.94 -10.51 -0.27
N ASP A 33 -24.30 -9.77 -1.18
CA ASP A 33 -23.79 -10.34 -2.42
C ASP A 33 -22.40 -10.98 -2.25
N ARG A 34 -21.84 -11.51 -3.35
CA ARG A 34 -20.50 -12.13 -3.38
C ARG A 34 -19.36 -11.17 -3.00
N GLN A 35 -19.61 -9.87 -3.01
CA GLN A 35 -18.65 -8.82 -2.67
C GLN A 35 -18.87 -8.28 -1.25
N GLY A 36 -19.83 -8.84 -0.50
CA GLY A 36 -20.13 -8.46 0.88
C GLY A 36 -21.10 -7.28 1.03
N TYR A 37 -21.65 -6.74 -0.06
CA TYR A 37 -22.59 -5.64 0.02
C TYR A 37 -23.99 -6.12 0.43
N GLY A 38 -24.53 -5.51 1.48
CA GLY A 38 -25.86 -5.82 2.01
C GLY A 38 -27.01 -5.45 1.05
N TRP A 39 -28.03 -6.29 1.03
CA TRP A 39 -29.31 -6.08 0.37
C TRP A 39 -30.43 -6.01 1.39
N PHE A 40 -31.16 -4.90 1.39
CA PHE A 40 -32.40 -4.75 2.12
C PHE A 40 -33.58 -4.96 1.18
N THR A 41 -34.46 -5.90 1.51
CA THR A 41 -35.68 -6.14 0.75
C THR A 41 -36.89 -5.62 1.51
N TRP A 42 -37.58 -4.64 0.94
CA TRP A 42 -38.78 -4.05 1.52
C TRP A 42 -39.99 -4.37 0.64
N ALA A 43 -41.12 -4.73 1.28
CA ALA A 43 -42.39 -4.84 0.59
C ALA A 43 -43.09 -3.48 0.68
N GLY A 44 -43.05 -2.72 -0.42
CA GLY A 44 -43.70 -1.43 -0.51
C GLY A 44 -45.24 -1.53 -0.58
N PRO A 45 -45.93 -0.39 -0.69
CA PRO A 45 -47.36 -0.35 -0.97
C PRO A 45 -47.72 -1.26 -2.16
N GLY A 46 -48.74 -2.10 -2.02
CA GLY A 46 -49.13 -3.06 -3.05
C GLY A 46 -48.32 -4.37 -3.10
N ARG A 47 -47.55 -4.70 -2.04
CA ARG A 47 -46.76 -5.95 -1.90
C ARG A 47 -45.64 -6.13 -2.94
N ARG A 48 -45.29 -5.09 -3.70
CA ARG A 48 -44.15 -5.13 -4.60
C ARG A 48 -42.86 -5.15 -3.78
N ARG A 49 -42.01 -6.16 -4.02
CA ARG A 49 -40.72 -6.31 -3.35
C ARG A 49 -39.69 -5.44 -4.05
N GLU A 50 -39.13 -4.48 -3.32
CA GLU A 50 -38.02 -3.67 -3.76
C GLU A 50 -36.73 -4.13 -3.10
N LYS A 51 -35.66 -4.23 -3.89
CA LYS A 51 -34.31 -4.55 -3.41
C LYS A 51 -33.49 -3.29 -3.40
N LEU A 52 -33.04 -2.88 -2.22
CA LEU A 52 -32.26 -1.68 -1.99
C LEU A 52 -30.89 -2.06 -1.43
N ARG A 53 -29.84 -1.34 -1.82
CA ARG A 53 -28.51 -1.50 -1.22
C ARG A 53 -28.55 -0.99 0.21
N ALA A 54 -28.14 -1.82 1.16
CA ALA A 54 -28.28 -1.52 2.58
C ALA A 54 -27.54 -0.23 2.99
N HIS A 55 -26.28 -0.06 2.56
CA HIS A 55 -25.51 1.17 2.85
C HIS A 55 -26.14 2.43 2.24
N ARG A 56 -26.80 2.34 1.08
CA ARG A 56 -27.52 3.48 0.48
C ARG A 56 -28.74 3.86 1.30
N VAL A 57 -29.46 2.87 1.83
CA VAL A 57 -30.61 3.09 2.71
C VAL A 57 -30.15 3.76 4.01
N ALA A 58 -29.06 3.26 4.62
CA ALA A 58 -28.52 3.85 5.85
C ALA A 58 -28.18 5.34 5.68
N LEU A 59 -27.45 5.70 4.62
CA LEU A 59 -27.10 7.10 4.36
C LEU A 59 -28.33 7.94 4.02
N ALA A 60 -29.27 7.42 3.22
CA ALA A 60 -30.48 8.16 2.85
C ALA A 60 -31.44 8.39 4.02
N LEU A 61 -31.41 7.54 5.07
CA LEU A 61 -32.19 7.75 6.30
C LEU A 61 -31.66 8.90 7.16
N THR A 62 -30.38 9.23 7.05
CA THR A 62 -29.74 10.31 7.83
C THR A 62 -29.45 11.56 7.03
N ASP A 63 -29.22 11.41 5.72
CA ASP A 63 -28.96 12.47 4.76
C ASP A 63 -29.77 12.22 3.47
N PRO A 64 -30.99 12.77 3.39
CA PRO A 64 -31.88 12.56 2.26
C PRO A 64 -31.47 13.35 1.00
N SER A 65 -30.36 14.11 1.02
CA SER A 65 -29.91 14.99 -0.07
C SER A 65 -29.51 14.28 -1.37
N SER A 66 -29.60 12.95 -1.43
CA SER A 66 -29.21 12.16 -2.61
C SER A 66 -30.06 12.46 -3.85
N ASP A 67 -29.42 13.05 -4.88
CA ASP A 67 -29.95 13.01 -6.23
C ASP A 67 -29.79 11.58 -6.85
N GLN A 68 -30.29 11.36 -8.07
CA GLN A 68 -30.23 10.05 -8.73
C GLN A 68 -28.82 9.69 -9.26
N ASN A 69 -27.91 10.65 -9.34
CA ASN A 69 -26.58 10.51 -9.92
C ASN A 69 -25.48 10.25 -8.88
N HIS A 70 -25.78 10.41 -7.59
CA HIS A 70 -24.82 10.13 -6.52
C HIS A 70 -24.68 8.62 -6.24
N LEU A 71 -23.43 8.20 -6.13
CA LEU A 71 -22.99 6.97 -5.50
C LEU A 71 -22.89 7.16 -3.99
N CYS A 72 -23.13 6.09 -3.23
CA CYS A 72 -22.81 6.06 -1.81
C CYS A 72 -21.42 5.44 -1.67
N LEU A 73 -20.47 6.21 -1.15
CA LEU A 73 -19.07 5.83 -1.01
C LEU A 73 -18.78 5.51 0.45
N HIS A 74 -18.01 4.44 0.67
CA HIS A 74 -17.48 4.10 1.98
C HIS A 74 -16.12 4.77 2.18
N ASN A 75 -15.92 5.38 3.34
CA ASN A 75 -14.61 5.85 3.79
C ASN A 75 -13.83 4.77 4.59
N CYS A 76 -14.51 3.69 4.99
CA CYS A 76 -13.96 2.61 5.82
C CYS A 76 -13.65 1.32 5.05
N ASP A 77 -13.94 1.27 3.75
CA ASP A 77 -13.70 0.11 2.87
C ASP A 77 -14.33 -1.22 3.29
N VAL A 78 -15.32 -1.20 4.19
CA VAL A 78 -16.09 -2.38 4.60
C VAL A 78 -17.43 -2.44 3.84
N PRO A 79 -17.62 -3.35 2.85
CA PRO A 79 -18.81 -3.38 1.99
C PRO A 79 -20.15 -3.54 2.74
N GLY A 80 -20.11 -4.24 3.88
CA GLY A 80 -21.28 -4.47 4.75
C GLY A 80 -21.56 -3.34 5.75
N CYS A 81 -20.74 -2.29 5.78
CA CYS A 81 -20.91 -1.19 6.73
C CYS A 81 -22.12 -0.32 6.35
N CYS A 82 -22.97 -0.08 7.34
CA CYS A 82 -24.18 0.76 7.28
C CYS A 82 -24.11 1.93 8.27
N ASN A 83 -22.91 2.30 8.76
CA ASN A 83 -22.74 3.46 9.64
C ASN A 83 -22.74 4.75 8.79
N PRO A 84 -23.70 5.67 8.97
CA PRO A 84 -23.74 6.92 8.22
C PRO A 84 -22.47 7.78 8.32
N HIS A 85 -21.74 7.73 9.43
CA HIS A 85 -20.48 8.47 9.59
C HIS A 85 -19.36 7.94 8.67
N HIS A 86 -19.48 6.71 8.20
CA HIS A 86 -18.53 6.08 7.28
C HIS A 86 -18.99 6.15 5.82
N LEU A 87 -20.11 6.82 5.55
CA LEU A 87 -20.77 6.88 4.26
C LEU A 87 -20.90 8.33 3.81
N ARG A 88 -20.77 8.56 2.50
CA ARG A 88 -21.04 9.86 1.91
C ARG A 88 -21.60 9.75 0.50
N TRP A 89 -22.36 10.74 0.08
CA TRP A 89 -22.74 10.89 -1.32
C TRP A 89 -21.55 11.41 -2.11
N GLY A 90 -21.31 10.84 -3.29
CA GLY A 90 -20.25 11.26 -4.19
C GLY A 90 -20.54 10.87 -5.63
N THR A 91 -19.70 11.32 -6.54
CA THR A 91 -19.81 11.02 -7.97
C THR A 91 -19.03 9.76 -8.35
N ALA A 92 -19.23 9.26 -9.58
CA ALA A 92 -18.37 8.21 -10.13
C ALA A 92 -16.89 8.64 -10.17
N SER A 93 -16.63 9.93 -10.46
CA SER A 93 -15.29 10.51 -10.43
C SER A 93 -14.69 10.50 -9.02
N ASP A 94 -15.49 10.77 -7.98
CA ASP A 94 -15.06 10.65 -6.58
C ASP A 94 -14.71 9.22 -6.19
N ASN A 95 -15.51 8.23 -6.66
CA ASN A 95 -15.24 6.82 -6.43
C ASN A 95 -13.93 6.35 -7.10
N VAL A 96 -13.70 6.78 -8.35
CA VAL A 96 -12.45 6.49 -9.08
C VAL A 96 -11.27 7.15 -8.37
N ARG A 97 -11.41 8.42 -7.98
CA ARG A 97 -10.36 9.13 -7.23
C ARG A 97 -10.05 8.46 -5.89
N ASP A 98 -11.07 8.01 -5.15
CA ASP A 98 -10.87 7.28 -3.89
C ASP A 98 -10.28 5.88 -4.12
N ARG A 99 -10.65 5.18 -5.20
CA ARG A 99 -10.02 3.91 -5.61
C ARG A 99 -8.54 4.11 -5.96
N ASP A 100 -8.22 5.21 -6.62
CA ASP A 100 -6.88 5.52 -7.11
C ASP A 100 -6.04 6.29 -6.09
N ARG A 101 -6.51 6.40 -4.85
CA ARG A 101 -5.69 6.83 -3.72
C ARG A 101 -4.56 5.83 -3.50
N PRO A 102 -3.30 6.27 -3.46
CA PRO A 102 -2.16 5.37 -3.32
C PRO A 102 -2.22 4.50 -2.06
N GLU A 103 -2.72 5.05 -0.95
CA GLU A 103 -2.88 4.35 0.33
C GLU A 103 -3.84 3.15 0.21
N ARG A 104 -4.90 3.31 -0.60
CA ARG A 104 -5.95 2.29 -0.80
C ARG A 104 -5.49 1.17 -1.73
N ARG A 105 -4.71 1.49 -2.78
CA ARG A 105 -4.04 0.48 -3.63
C ARG A 105 -3.05 -0.35 -2.82
N GLY A 106 -2.35 0.28 -1.88
CA GLY A 106 -1.46 -0.39 -0.92
C GLY A 106 -2.20 -1.40 -0.03
N LEU A 107 -3.35 -1.03 0.52
CA LEU A 107 -4.20 -1.89 1.35
C LEU A 107 -4.81 -3.07 0.57
N LEU A 108 -5.31 -2.86 -0.64
CA LEU A 108 -5.88 -3.93 -1.47
C LEU A 108 -4.81 -4.93 -1.94
N ARG A 109 -3.60 -4.44 -2.24
CA ARG A 109 -2.42 -5.29 -2.50
C ARG A 109 -2.04 -6.09 -1.25
N THR A 110 -2.09 -5.44 -0.10
CA THR A 110 -1.82 -6.03 1.23
C THR A 110 -2.78 -7.17 1.56
N GLU A 111 -4.09 -6.96 1.40
CA GLU A 111 -5.11 -7.99 1.61
C GLU A 111 -5.04 -9.14 0.59
N ARG A 112 -4.72 -8.83 -0.68
CA ARG A 112 -4.51 -9.84 -1.73
C ARG A 112 -3.32 -10.74 -1.38
N LEU A 113 -2.22 -10.16 -0.90
CA LEU A 113 -1.05 -10.91 -0.43
C LEU A 113 -1.41 -11.76 0.80
N ALA A 114 -2.15 -11.22 1.77
CA ALA A 114 -2.56 -11.94 2.96
C ALA A 114 -3.44 -13.17 2.63
N ARG A 115 -4.32 -13.09 1.63
CA ARG A 115 -5.11 -14.23 1.13
C ARG A 115 -4.28 -15.31 0.46
N LEU A 116 -3.07 -14.99 0.00
CA LEU A 116 -2.09 -15.92 -0.54
C LEU A 116 -1.13 -16.43 0.55
N GLY A 117 -1.38 -16.13 1.83
CA GLY A 117 -0.51 -16.49 2.96
C GLY A 117 0.74 -15.61 3.09
N LEU A 118 0.79 -14.49 2.34
CA LEU A 118 1.93 -13.57 2.30
C LEU A 118 1.57 -12.31 3.10
N GLN A 119 2.26 -12.07 4.22
CA GLN A 119 1.98 -10.92 5.09
C GLN A 119 2.74 -9.67 4.60
N PRO A 120 2.07 -8.52 4.41
CA PRO A 120 2.71 -7.24 4.13
C PRO A 120 3.34 -6.65 5.39
N LEU A 121 4.48 -5.98 5.22
CA LEU A 121 5.21 -5.34 6.32
C LEU A 121 4.38 -4.19 6.95
N PRO A 122 4.58 -3.91 8.25
CA PRO A 122 3.80 -2.88 8.95
C PRO A 122 4.09 -1.49 8.35
N PHE A 123 3.06 -0.90 7.73
CA PHE A 123 3.07 0.50 7.32
C PHE A 123 2.86 1.37 8.56
N GLY A 124 3.89 2.12 8.97
CA GLY A 124 3.75 3.11 10.03
C GLY A 124 2.98 4.33 9.53
N THR A 125 1.73 4.51 9.98
CA THR A 125 1.08 5.82 10.02
C THR A 125 1.72 6.63 11.14
N SER A 126 2.45 7.69 10.82
CA SER A 126 3.02 8.58 11.84
C SER A 126 1.92 9.47 12.43
N ALA A 127 1.28 9.01 13.50
CA ALA A 127 0.79 9.89 14.56
C ALA A 127 1.86 9.93 15.64
N GLY A 128 2.57 11.04 15.72
CA GLY A 128 3.61 11.28 16.73
C GLY A 128 4.64 12.28 16.22
N GLU A 129 4.73 13.42 16.90
CA GLU A 129 5.82 14.39 16.71
C GLU A 129 7.16 13.70 16.98
N PHE A 130 7.89 13.41 15.92
CA PHE A 130 9.32 13.23 16.00
C PHE A 130 9.95 14.36 15.18
N SER A 131 10.84 15.13 15.82
CA SER A 131 11.65 16.14 15.14
C SER A 131 12.34 15.47 13.96
N MET A 132 11.96 15.87 12.75
CA MET A 132 12.54 15.39 11.50
C MET A 132 14.02 15.79 11.47
N PRO A 133 14.96 14.86 11.29
CA PRO A 133 16.33 15.24 11.03
C PRO A 133 16.42 15.94 9.68
N THR A 134 17.24 16.97 9.62
CA THR A 134 17.41 17.83 8.44
C THR A 134 18.37 17.20 7.43
N HIS A 135 18.36 17.68 6.19
CA HIS A 135 19.15 17.17 5.05
C HIS A 135 20.67 17.06 5.33
N SER A 136 21.20 17.80 6.31
CA SER A 136 22.60 17.73 6.75
C SER A 136 22.93 16.55 7.67
N GLU A 137 21.94 15.90 8.28
CA GLU A 137 22.15 14.74 9.17
C GLU A 137 22.24 13.41 8.42
N PHE A 138 21.89 13.38 7.12
CA PHE A 138 21.90 12.16 6.30
C PHE A 138 23.28 11.78 5.72
N VAL A 139 24.27 12.68 5.76
CA VAL A 139 25.63 12.42 5.25
C VAL A 139 26.49 11.60 6.23
N THR A 140 26.07 11.46 7.49
CA THR A 140 26.89 10.83 8.56
C THR A 140 26.55 9.38 8.87
N LEU A 141 25.64 8.73 8.12
CA LEU A 141 25.15 7.37 8.43
C LEU A 141 25.16 6.39 7.23
N ASP A 142 25.96 6.61 6.19
CA ASP A 142 26.05 5.71 5.02
C ASP A 142 24.67 5.34 4.41
N ARG A 143 23.73 6.29 4.45
CA ARG A 143 22.35 6.09 4.00
C ARG A 143 22.08 7.00 2.79
N HIS A 144 21.77 6.37 1.66
CA HIS A 144 21.39 7.06 0.44
C HIS A 144 19.88 7.00 0.25
N VAL A 145 19.26 8.16 -0.01
CA VAL A 145 17.85 8.26 -0.38
C VAL A 145 17.77 8.53 -1.87
N LEU A 146 17.32 7.53 -2.62
CA LEU A 146 17.22 7.57 -4.08
C LEU A 146 15.78 7.86 -4.50
N ARG A 147 15.58 8.72 -5.50
CA ARG A 147 14.25 9.10 -5.99
C ARG A 147 13.58 7.97 -6.75
N VAL A 148 12.31 7.77 -6.43
CA VAL A 148 11.41 6.86 -7.13
C VAL A 148 10.26 7.66 -7.74
N ALA A 149 9.80 7.26 -8.91
CA ALA A 149 8.56 7.77 -9.49
C ALA A 149 7.82 6.65 -10.20
N HIS A 150 6.55 6.43 -9.85
CA HIS A 150 5.71 5.40 -10.46
C HIS A 150 6.36 4.00 -10.46
N GLY A 151 7.04 3.65 -9.36
CA GLY A 151 7.73 2.37 -9.22
C GLY A 151 9.05 2.26 -9.99
N SER A 152 9.55 3.37 -10.54
CA SER A 152 10.84 3.44 -11.23
C SER A 152 11.86 4.21 -10.40
N LEU A 153 13.00 3.58 -10.15
CA LEU A 153 14.17 4.21 -9.57
C LEU A 153 14.83 5.13 -10.59
N LEU A 154 14.98 6.40 -10.24
CA LEU A 154 15.48 7.44 -11.16
C LEU A 154 16.96 7.75 -10.98
N ASP A 155 17.49 7.50 -9.78
CA ASP A 155 18.85 7.86 -9.42
C ASP A 155 19.79 6.66 -9.54
N ASN A 156 21.04 6.94 -9.90
CA ASN A 156 22.15 6.00 -9.86
C ASN A 156 23.22 6.63 -8.95
N PRO A 157 23.67 5.96 -7.87
CA PRO A 157 24.72 6.47 -7.01
C PRO A 157 26.10 6.40 -7.67
N LEU A 158 26.25 5.63 -8.75
CA LEU A 158 27.42 5.74 -9.62
C LEU A 158 27.31 7.03 -10.44
N ASP A 159 28.45 7.68 -10.70
CA ASP A 159 28.61 8.77 -11.66
C ASP A 159 29.27 8.23 -12.96
N PRO A 160 28.59 7.39 -13.73
CA PRO A 160 29.20 6.69 -14.86
C PRO A 160 29.36 7.59 -16.08
N ASP A 161 30.35 7.27 -16.90
CA ASP A 161 30.47 7.88 -18.24
C ASP A 161 29.14 7.71 -19.02
N PRO A 162 28.68 8.73 -19.77
CA PRO A 162 27.44 8.64 -20.54
C PRO A 162 27.37 7.49 -21.56
N SER A 163 28.53 6.97 -21.99
CA SER A 163 28.64 5.82 -22.88
C SER A 163 28.64 4.47 -22.16
N ALA A 164 28.70 4.47 -20.82
CA ALA A 164 28.74 3.26 -20.02
C ALA A 164 27.45 2.45 -20.13
N HIS A 165 27.59 1.13 -20.17
CA HIS A 165 26.45 0.25 -19.94
C HIS A 165 26.16 0.18 -18.44
N VAL A 166 25.01 0.72 -18.03
CA VAL A 166 24.61 0.82 -16.62
C VAL A 166 23.50 -0.17 -16.26
N TRP A 167 23.58 -0.78 -15.09
CA TRP A 167 22.57 -1.69 -14.57
C TRP A 167 22.29 -1.49 -13.09
N VAL A 168 21.11 -1.97 -12.68
CA VAL A 168 20.71 -2.14 -11.29
C VAL A 168 20.26 -3.58 -11.13
N ALA A 169 20.61 -4.22 -10.02
CA ALA A 169 20.22 -5.58 -9.76
C ALA A 169 19.96 -5.85 -8.29
N THR A 170 19.02 -6.75 -8.01
CA THR A 170 18.94 -7.42 -6.71
C THR A 170 19.86 -8.64 -6.76
N ILE A 171 20.68 -8.83 -5.73
CA ILE A 171 21.63 -9.94 -5.65
C ILE A 171 21.51 -10.70 -4.33
N TRP A 172 21.79 -12.00 -4.37
CA TRP A 172 21.70 -12.88 -3.20
C TRP A 172 22.77 -13.98 -3.24
N PRO A 173 23.17 -14.57 -2.11
CA PRO A 173 24.06 -15.71 -2.11
C PRO A 173 23.43 -16.87 -2.87
N ASP A 174 24.14 -17.38 -3.87
CA ASP A 174 23.72 -18.54 -4.65
C ASP A 174 24.93 -19.43 -4.90
N ARG A 175 24.93 -20.61 -4.27
CA ARG A 175 26.01 -21.59 -4.38
C ARG A 175 26.07 -22.25 -5.76
N GLN A 176 25.01 -22.13 -6.56
CA GLN A 176 24.98 -22.66 -7.92
C GLN A 176 25.68 -21.74 -8.91
N GLN A 177 25.90 -20.47 -8.55
CA GLN A 177 26.59 -19.50 -9.41
C GLN A 177 28.10 -19.56 -9.19
N PRO A 178 28.93 -19.49 -10.26
CA PRO A 178 30.39 -19.51 -10.13
C PRO A 178 30.95 -18.38 -9.24
N SER A 179 30.29 -17.22 -9.21
CA SER A 179 30.64 -16.08 -8.36
C SER A 179 30.24 -16.26 -6.89
N GLY A 180 29.40 -17.26 -6.58
CA GLY A 180 28.71 -17.41 -5.30
C GLY A 180 27.50 -16.47 -5.14
N TRP A 181 27.12 -15.72 -6.17
CA TRP A 181 26.03 -14.74 -6.13
C TRP A 181 25.08 -14.88 -7.31
N GLY A 182 23.79 -15.04 -6.99
CA GLY A 182 22.69 -14.86 -7.92
C GLY A 182 22.44 -13.39 -8.17
N ARG A 183 22.00 -13.07 -9.39
CA ARG A 183 21.71 -11.70 -9.81
C ARG A 183 20.40 -11.66 -10.59
N LEU A 184 19.56 -10.69 -10.24
CA LEU A 184 18.35 -10.34 -10.97
C LEU A 184 18.45 -8.90 -11.43
N LEU A 185 18.68 -8.71 -12.73
CA LEU A 185 18.73 -7.40 -13.34
C LEU A 185 17.35 -6.74 -13.32
N TRP A 186 17.33 -5.45 -13.05
CA TRP A 186 16.12 -4.64 -13.11
C TRP A 186 15.90 -4.15 -14.53
N ASP A 187 14.66 -4.24 -14.99
CA ASP A 187 14.30 -3.77 -16.32
C ASP A 187 14.39 -2.25 -16.41
N ARG A 188 14.83 -1.74 -17.56
CA ARG A 188 14.73 -0.30 -17.85
C ARG A 188 13.27 0.09 -17.97
N HIS A 189 12.90 1.23 -17.39
CA HIS A 189 11.55 1.74 -17.58
C HIS A 189 11.31 2.07 -19.07
N PRO A 190 10.12 1.77 -19.66
CA PRO A 190 9.85 2.00 -21.08
C PRO A 190 10.04 3.44 -21.56
N SER A 191 9.94 4.43 -20.67
CA SER A 191 10.25 5.83 -20.99
C SER A 191 11.74 6.12 -21.19
N GLY A 192 12.61 5.12 -21.01
CA GLY A 192 14.06 5.26 -21.00
C GLY A 192 14.63 5.90 -19.73
N ARG A 193 13.78 6.34 -18.79
CA ARG A 193 14.18 7.05 -17.57
C ARG A 193 14.13 6.12 -16.35
N GLY A 194 15.31 5.63 -15.93
CA GLY A 194 15.46 4.82 -14.73
C GLY A 194 15.19 3.33 -14.91
N TRP A 195 15.04 2.64 -13.79
CA TRP A 195 14.82 1.18 -13.72
C TRP A 195 13.55 0.88 -12.95
N ILE A 196 12.78 -0.10 -13.42
CA ILE A 196 11.61 -0.62 -12.70
C ILE A 196 12.14 -1.35 -11.46
N ILE A 197 11.69 -0.94 -10.27
CA ILE A 197 12.03 -1.65 -9.04
C ILE A 197 11.45 -3.06 -9.15
N HIS A 198 12.33 -4.07 -9.13
CA HIS A 198 11.89 -5.43 -9.36
C HIS A 198 10.90 -5.87 -8.25
N PRO A 199 9.74 -6.46 -8.57
CA PRO A 199 8.68 -6.75 -7.58
C PRO A 199 9.07 -7.70 -6.44
N LEU A 200 10.15 -8.46 -6.63
CA LEU A 200 10.69 -9.38 -5.62
C LEU A 200 11.69 -8.71 -4.67
N THR A 201 12.07 -7.45 -4.90
CA THR A 201 13.00 -6.72 -4.04
C THR A 201 12.33 -6.41 -2.71
N HIS A 202 13.04 -6.65 -1.61
CA HIS A 202 12.53 -6.53 -0.26
C HIS A 202 13.55 -5.90 0.72
N LEU A 203 13.09 -5.56 1.93
CA LEU A 203 13.95 -5.08 3.01
C LEU A 203 15.10 -6.04 3.29
N GLY A 204 16.31 -5.49 3.37
CA GLY A 204 17.55 -6.22 3.59
C GLY A 204 18.10 -6.91 2.34
N ASP A 205 17.40 -6.86 1.20
CA ASP A 205 17.96 -7.35 -0.05
C ASP A 205 19.15 -6.48 -0.46
N VAL A 206 20.20 -7.14 -0.94
CA VAL A 206 21.38 -6.47 -1.45
C VAL A 206 21.10 -5.98 -2.87
N ILE A 207 21.37 -4.70 -3.10
CA ILE A 207 21.29 -4.05 -4.41
C ILE A 207 22.71 -3.81 -4.93
N GLU A 208 22.91 -4.12 -6.20
CA GLU A 208 24.09 -3.76 -6.97
C GLU A 208 23.70 -2.68 -7.98
N PHE A 209 24.42 -1.56 -7.97
CA PHE A 209 24.50 -0.68 -9.13
C PHE A 209 25.83 -0.97 -9.81
N GLY A 210 25.81 -1.05 -11.13
CA GLY A 210 27.03 -1.23 -11.90
C GLY A 210 27.06 -0.41 -13.16
N ALA A 211 28.27 -0.09 -13.58
CA ALA A 211 28.57 0.58 -14.83
C ALA A 211 29.78 -0.08 -15.48
N ASP A 212 29.69 -0.35 -16.78
CA ASP A 212 30.78 -0.90 -17.57
C ASP A 212 31.13 0.09 -18.69
N THR A 213 32.38 0.57 -18.66
CA THR A 213 32.99 1.36 -19.73
C THR A 213 34.11 0.53 -20.34
N SER A 214 34.48 0.80 -21.60
CA SER A 214 35.52 0.09 -22.35
C SER A 214 36.85 -0.06 -21.57
N GLY A 215 36.96 -1.08 -20.71
CA GLY A 215 38.13 -1.39 -19.89
C GLY A 215 37.99 -1.22 -18.37
N ALA A 216 36.87 -0.72 -17.84
CA ALA A 216 36.66 -0.54 -16.39
C ALA A 216 35.21 -0.79 -15.96
N MET A 217 35.04 -1.61 -14.91
CA MET A 217 33.73 -1.89 -14.29
C MET A 217 33.67 -1.27 -12.90
N ASP A 218 32.74 -0.32 -12.72
CA ASP A 218 32.41 0.25 -11.42
C ASP A 218 31.23 -0.50 -10.81
N ARG A 219 31.31 -0.72 -9.49
CA ARG A 219 30.25 -1.37 -8.72
C ARG A 219 30.02 -0.67 -7.41
N TRP A 220 28.75 -0.53 -7.07
CA TRP A 220 28.28 -0.01 -5.81
C TRP A 220 27.34 -1.04 -5.20
N TYR A 221 27.59 -1.42 -3.95
CA TYR A 221 26.77 -2.38 -3.22
C TYR A 221 26.08 -1.71 -2.04
N GLY A 222 24.82 -2.03 -1.83
CA GLY A 222 24.07 -1.59 -0.66
C GLY A 222 22.95 -2.55 -0.34
N TYR A 223 22.16 -2.27 0.69
CA TYR A 223 20.94 -3.03 0.96
C TYR A 223 19.75 -2.12 1.20
N VAL A 224 18.55 -2.63 0.90
CA VAL A 224 17.31 -1.87 1.07
C VAL A 224 16.98 -1.72 2.55
N GLN A 225 16.91 -0.48 3.02
CA GLN A 225 16.50 -0.16 4.39
C GLN A 225 15.01 0.17 4.49
N ASP A 226 14.50 0.91 3.51
CA ASP A 226 13.07 1.19 3.34
C ASP A 226 12.77 1.65 1.91
N ALA A 227 11.49 1.63 1.53
CA ALA A 227 11.02 2.14 0.24
C ALA A 227 9.58 2.64 0.35
N ASP A 228 9.27 3.72 -0.36
CA ASP A 228 7.90 4.20 -0.59
C ASP A 228 7.73 4.64 -2.06
N GLU A 229 6.62 5.33 -2.36
CA GLU A 229 6.29 5.70 -3.75
C GLU A 229 7.21 6.74 -4.37
N ILE A 230 7.96 7.48 -3.54
CA ILE A 230 8.82 8.59 -3.98
C ILE A 230 10.29 8.40 -3.62
N ARG A 231 10.63 7.43 -2.74
CA ARG A 231 12.02 7.14 -2.36
C ARG A 231 12.32 5.66 -2.16
N LEU A 232 13.57 5.31 -2.40
CA LEU A 232 14.22 4.06 -1.99
C LEU A 232 15.41 4.42 -1.10
N SER A 233 15.36 4.05 0.18
CA SER A 233 16.50 4.23 1.07
C SER A 233 17.37 2.98 1.05
N VAL A 234 18.65 3.16 0.78
CA VAL A 234 19.66 2.10 0.79
C VAL A 234 20.80 2.47 1.73
N VAL A 235 21.38 1.47 2.38
CA VAL A 235 22.63 1.62 3.15
C VAL A 235 23.79 1.18 2.29
N GLY A 236 24.86 1.98 2.21
CA GLY A 236 26.06 1.73 1.41
C GLY A 236 26.84 3.03 1.13
N PRO A 237 27.86 3.01 0.25
CA PRO A 237 28.38 1.83 -0.45
C PRO A 237 29.16 0.87 0.44
N PHE A 238 29.02 -0.42 0.16
CA PHE A 238 29.94 -1.47 0.60
C PHE A 238 30.89 -1.85 -0.53
N VAL A 239 32.12 -2.27 -0.15
CA VAL A 239 33.14 -2.73 -1.10
C VAL A 239 32.74 -4.06 -1.75
N THR A 240 32.12 -4.95 -0.97
CA THR A 240 31.69 -6.26 -1.46
C THR A 240 30.21 -6.53 -1.15
N PRO A 241 29.54 -7.37 -1.95
CA PRO A 241 28.15 -7.76 -1.67
C PRO A 241 28.02 -8.58 -0.38
N ARG A 242 29.11 -9.23 0.07
CA ARG A 242 29.14 -10.00 1.31
C ARG A 242 29.06 -9.08 2.52
N ASP A 243 29.79 -7.98 2.52
CA ASP A 243 29.79 -7.01 3.62
C ASP A 243 28.42 -6.34 3.74
N SER A 244 27.84 -5.96 2.59
CA SER A 244 26.46 -5.45 2.52
C SER A 244 25.46 -6.44 3.14
N LEU A 245 25.52 -7.72 2.76
CA LEU A 245 24.64 -8.73 3.31
C LEU A 245 24.82 -8.94 4.81
N GLN A 246 26.07 -8.94 5.30
CA GLN A 246 26.35 -9.10 6.73
C GLN A 246 25.76 -7.96 7.55
N ASP A 247 25.90 -6.71 7.10
CA ASP A 247 25.29 -5.58 7.78
C ASP A 247 23.77 -5.59 7.66
N ALA A 248 23.21 -5.98 6.50
CA ALA A 248 21.78 -6.13 6.32
C ALA A 248 21.17 -7.13 7.32
N VAL A 249 21.79 -8.30 7.50
CA VAL A 249 21.36 -9.31 8.48
C VAL A 249 21.45 -8.76 9.90
N ALA A 250 22.57 -8.13 10.27
CA ALA A 250 22.76 -7.55 11.59
C ALA A 250 21.77 -6.40 11.88
N SER A 251 21.39 -5.63 10.85
CA SER A 251 20.37 -4.60 10.92
C SER A 251 18.99 -5.22 11.16
N LEU A 252 18.58 -6.21 10.36
CA LEU A 252 17.31 -6.92 10.52
C LEU A 252 17.15 -7.65 11.87
N GLU A 253 18.24 -8.20 12.41
CA GLU A 253 18.22 -8.83 13.74
C GLU A 253 17.96 -7.83 14.87
N ARG A 254 18.39 -6.57 14.75
CA ARG A 254 18.06 -5.50 15.71
C ARG A 254 16.55 -5.24 15.77
N TRP A 255 15.84 -5.37 14.64
CA TRP A 255 14.38 -5.25 14.57
C TRP A 255 13.62 -6.48 15.10
N ARG A 256 14.28 -7.64 15.20
CA ARG A 256 13.69 -8.88 15.75
C ARG A 256 13.77 -8.99 17.27
N ARG A 257 14.54 -8.14 17.96
CA ARG A 257 14.59 -8.17 19.42
C ARG A 257 13.24 -7.69 19.97
N PRO A 258 12.56 -8.47 20.85
CA PRO A 258 11.39 -7.97 21.53
C PRO A 258 11.75 -6.67 22.22
N ILE A 259 10.90 -5.65 22.10
CA ILE A 259 10.94 -4.52 23.01
C ILE A 259 10.82 -5.12 24.41
N VAL A 260 11.95 -5.24 25.11
CA VAL A 260 11.96 -5.60 26.52
C VAL A 260 11.16 -4.49 27.17
N SER A 261 9.94 -4.80 27.61
CA SER A 261 9.13 -3.84 28.35
C SER A 261 9.96 -3.39 29.55
N ALA A 262 10.41 -2.13 29.52
CA ALA A 262 10.95 -1.49 30.69
C ALA A 262 9.85 -1.56 31.77
N ARG A 263 10.20 -2.19 32.89
CA ARG A 263 9.38 -2.29 34.09
C ARG A 263 9.25 -0.94 34.77
#